data_AF-A0A1R1LZW0-F1
#
_entry.id   AF-A0A1R1LZW0-F1
#
_cell.length_a   1.000
_cell.length_b   1.000
_cell.length_c   1.000
_cell.angle_alpha   90.00
_cell.angle_beta   90.00
_cell.angle_gamma   90.00
#
_symmetry.space_group_name_H-M   'P 1'
#
loop_
_entity.id
_entity.type
_entity.pdbx_description
1 polymer ?
#
loop_
_entity_poly.entity_id
_entity_poly.type
_entity_poly.pdbx_seq_one_letter_code
_entity_poly.pdbx_strand_id
1 'polypeptide(L)'
;MMNSTSPARPRVRLLTRLAAVIGALLLALGAGGAPAIAADKPTPNPSPGSGWIRVMHLSPDTAEAAVTLTAVSGGAQKTVSGVHFGDASKYLAVPPGNYVVAIKPAHSTRALLERSITIAKDQPLTMAVTGMGGKLATQLYTDQLATVPAEKAKVRIIQASSVHPTVTVRTRDGDDIAQDAGTGEATGYATVPAGAWPLTLRSGSTSVDATVTLPSGSTTTVLVMDNAKRTLTAKAVVDSEAVKAMPKGGINTGAAPASATGASPALPVGAAAVGGVVLAGALLARRRRSAGRG
;
A
#
# COMPACT_ATOMS: atom_id res chain seq x y z
N MET A 1 10.74 55.25 35.10
CA MET A 1 10.54 55.92 33.80
C MET A 1 11.42 55.23 32.77
N MET A 2 10.82 54.91 31.62
CA MET A 2 11.34 54.13 30.50
C MET A 2 12.59 54.72 29.81
N ASN A 3 13.43 53.86 29.20
CA ASN A 3 13.53 53.83 27.72
C ASN A 3 14.42 52.68 27.21
N SER A 4 13.81 51.75 26.49
CA SER A 4 14.44 50.86 25.51
C SER A 4 14.15 51.40 24.11
N THR A 5 15.18 51.54 23.27
CA THR A 5 15.06 51.93 21.86
C THR A 5 15.47 50.75 20.97
N SER A 6 14.51 50.20 20.22
CA SER A 6 14.75 49.29 19.08
C SER A 6 14.53 50.06 17.77
N PRO A 7 15.44 49.97 16.77
CA PRO A 7 15.18 50.52 15.45
C PRO A 7 14.55 49.51 14.48
N ALA A 8 13.89 50.09 13.49
CA ALA A 8 12.86 49.58 12.59
C ALA A 8 13.33 48.63 11.47
N ARG A 9 12.35 47.86 10.94
CA ARG A 9 12.43 47.10 9.68
C ARG A 9 12.29 48.02 8.45
N PRO A 10 12.93 47.73 7.31
CA PRO A 10 12.58 48.36 6.04
C PRO A 10 11.53 47.56 5.24
N ARG A 11 10.59 48.30 4.64
CA ARG A 11 9.65 47.89 3.57
C ARG A 11 10.13 48.46 2.25
N VAL A 12 10.08 47.72 1.14
CA VAL A 12 10.10 48.23 -0.25
C VAL A 12 9.24 47.29 -1.11
N ARG A 13 7.97 47.60 -1.43
CA ARG A 13 7.41 48.25 -2.66
C ARG A 13 7.89 47.62 -3.97
N LEU A 14 7.05 46.81 -4.62
CA LEU A 14 6.13 47.14 -5.75
C LEU A 14 6.88 47.30 -7.08
N LEU A 15 6.46 46.56 -8.13
CA LEU A 15 6.23 47.08 -9.49
C LEU A 15 5.62 45.99 -10.40
N THR A 16 4.41 46.29 -10.89
CA THR A 16 3.65 45.66 -11.99
C THR A 16 4.24 46.00 -13.36
N ARG A 17 4.25 45.06 -14.33
CA ARG A 17 4.02 45.32 -15.77
C ARG A 17 3.47 44.09 -16.53
N LEU A 18 2.36 44.32 -17.24
CA LEU A 18 1.79 43.49 -18.32
C LEU A 18 2.71 43.50 -19.56
N ALA A 19 2.70 42.42 -20.35
CA ALA A 19 2.46 42.45 -21.81
C ALA A 19 2.40 41.03 -22.38
N ALA A 20 1.34 40.76 -23.14
CA ALA A 20 1.13 39.54 -23.91
C ALA A 20 1.89 39.60 -25.26
N VAL A 21 2.43 38.47 -25.70
CA VAL A 21 2.75 38.21 -27.12
C VAL A 21 2.34 36.78 -27.44
N ILE A 22 1.39 36.65 -28.36
CA ILE A 22 0.96 35.41 -29.01
C ILE A 22 1.81 35.24 -30.27
N GLY A 23 2.42 34.07 -30.45
CA GLY A 23 3.06 33.64 -31.68
C GLY A 23 3.03 32.12 -31.80
N ALA A 24 2.18 31.60 -32.70
CA ALA A 24 2.16 30.22 -33.18
C ALA A 24 3.48 29.92 -33.94
N LEU A 25 3.97 28.71 -34.23
CA LEU A 25 3.46 27.35 -34.44
C LEU A 25 4.71 26.46 -34.65
N LEU A 26 4.67 25.17 -34.29
CA LEU A 26 5.08 24.00 -35.12
C LEU A 26 5.57 22.80 -34.30
N LEU A 27 4.99 21.66 -34.64
CA LEU A 27 5.23 20.33 -34.08
C LEU A 27 6.67 19.87 -34.31
N ALA A 28 7.28 19.30 -33.27
CA ALA A 28 8.30 18.26 -33.40
C ALA A 28 7.93 17.08 -32.49
N LEU A 29 7.43 16.01 -33.10
CA LEU A 29 7.36 14.68 -32.49
C LEU A 29 8.80 14.21 -32.24
N GLY A 30 9.19 14.12 -30.97
CA GLY A 30 10.46 13.55 -30.53
C GLY A 30 10.22 12.59 -29.38
N ALA A 31 10.38 11.30 -29.67
CA ALA A 31 10.23 10.11 -28.81
C ALA A 31 10.42 10.35 -27.29
N GLY A 32 9.30 10.40 -26.57
CA GLY A 32 9.29 10.21 -25.11
C GLY A 32 9.39 8.73 -24.79
N GLY A 33 10.58 8.28 -24.37
CA GLY A 33 10.72 7.00 -23.68
C GLY A 33 10.05 7.09 -22.32
N ALA A 34 8.84 6.56 -22.19
CA ALA A 34 8.22 6.35 -20.89
C ALA A 34 9.10 5.39 -20.07
N PRO A 35 9.32 5.62 -18.77
CA PRO A 35 9.92 4.60 -17.93
C PRO A 35 9.00 3.39 -17.97
N ALA A 36 9.55 2.24 -18.37
CA ALA A 36 8.88 0.96 -18.21
C ALA A 36 8.66 0.75 -16.71
N ILE A 37 7.45 1.06 -16.25
CA ILE A 37 6.92 0.54 -14.99
C ILE A 37 7.00 -0.97 -15.11
N ALA A 38 7.95 -1.58 -14.41
CA ALA A 38 8.03 -3.02 -14.28
C ALA A 38 6.68 -3.48 -13.72
N ALA A 39 5.89 -4.15 -14.55
CA ALA A 39 4.71 -4.85 -14.08
C ALA A 39 5.18 -5.81 -12.98
N ASP A 40 4.65 -5.61 -11.78
CA ASP A 40 4.82 -6.52 -10.65
C ASP A 40 4.47 -7.92 -11.17
N LYS A 41 5.45 -8.83 -11.23
CA LYS A 41 5.20 -10.18 -11.73
C LYS A 41 4.03 -10.75 -10.91
N PRO A 42 2.98 -11.32 -11.54
CA PRO A 42 1.95 -12.01 -10.79
C PRO A 42 2.63 -13.07 -9.93
N THR A 43 2.58 -12.90 -8.61
CA THR A 43 2.94 -13.98 -7.69
C THR A 43 2.04 -15.15 -8.04
N PRO A 44 2.58 -16.37 -8.22
CA PRO A 44 1.75 -17.54 -8.45
C PRO A 44 0.64 -17.58 -7.40
N ASN A 45 -0.60 -17.85 -7.83
CA ASN A 45 -1.67 -18.11 -6.87
C ASN A 45 -1.17 -19.19 -5.89
N PRO A 46 -1.35 -19.00 -4.57
CA PRO A 46 -0.89 -19.97 -3.60
C PRO A 46 -1.46 -21.35 -3.95
N SER A 47 -0.57 -22.34 -4.06
CA SER A 47 -1.00 -23.73 -4.21
C SER A 47 -1.79 -24.14 -2.96
N PRO A 48 -2.87 -24.93 -3.09
CA PRO A 48 -3.56 -25.51 -1.94
C PRO A 48 -2.54 -26.15 -0.98
N GLY A 49 -2.56 -25.75 0.29
CA GLY A 49 -1.59 -26.19 1.28
C GLY A 49 -0.31 -25.38 1.45
N SER A 50 -0.30 -24.15 0.96
CA SER A 50 0.70 -23.16 1.38
C SER A 50 0.54 -22.82 2.87
N GLY A 51 1.59 -22.25 3.46
CA GLY A 51 1.48 -21.40 4.64
C GLY A 51 1.40 -19.93 4.23
N TRP A 52 0.91 -19.07 5.12
CA TRP A 52 0.82 -17.64 4.85
C TRP A 52 1.37 -16.83 6.00
N ILE A 53 2.15 -15.80 5.67
CA ILE A 53 2.65 -14.85 6.64
C ILE A 53 2.54 -13.42 6.11
N ARG A 54 2.20 -12.48 6.99
CA ARG A 54 2.37 -11.05 6.75
C ARG A 54 3.15 -10.42 7.91
N VAL A 55 3.69 -9.25 7.65
CA VAL A 55 4.44 -8.46 8.63
C VAL A 55 3.65 -7.20 8.96
N MET A 56 3.49 -6.92 10.25
CA MET A 56 3.05 -5.61 10.76
C MET A 56 4.25 -4.90 11.36
N HIS A 57 4.42 -3.61 11.07
CA HIS A 57 5.49 -2.84 11.68
C HIS A 57 4.93 -1.89 12.75
N LEU A 58 5.24 -2.16 14.02
CA LEU A 58 4.75 -1.46 15.20
C LEU A 58 5.89 -0.93 16.09
N SER A 59 7.12 -0.83 15.57
CA SER A 59 8.25 -0.18 16.26
C SER A 59 8.34 1.28 15.79
N PRO A 60 8.10 2.28 16.68
CA PRO A 60 7.99 3.69 16.28
C PRO A 60 9.34 4.36 15.97
N ASP A 61 10.45 3.76 16.39
CA ASP A 61 11.81 4.27 16.21
C ASP A 61 12.43 3.89 14.86
N THR A 62 11.76 3.06 14.08
CA THR A 62 12.17 2.75 12.71
C THR A 62 11.02 3.12 11.77
N ALA A 63 11.29 3.94 10.76
CA ALA A 63 10.24 4.38 9.83
C ALA A 63 9.70 3.20 8.99
N GLU A 64 10.61 2.31 8.59
CA GLU A 64 10.32 1.17 7.72
C GLU A 64 11.12 -0.06 8.16
N ALA A 65 10.45 -1.21 8.21
CA ALA A 65 11.05 -2.51 8.47
C ALA A 65 11.15 -3.35 7.19
N ALA A 66 12.22 -4.12 7.10
CA ALA A 66 12.38 -5.21 6.16
C ALA A 66 12.59 -6.53 6.92
N VAL A 67 11.90 -7.57 6.46
CA VAL A 67 11.92 -8.90 7.06
C VAL A 67 12.29 -9.91 6.00
N THR A 68 13.37 -10.66 6.23
CA THR A 68 13.79 -11.76 5.37
C THR A 68 13.48 -13.09 6.04
N LEU A 69 12.83 -13.99 5.31
CA LEU A 69 12.50 -15.34 5.70
C LEU A 69 13.43 -16.32 4.98
N THR A 70 14.11 -17.14 5.76
CA THR A 70 14.96 -18.24 5.28
C THR A 70 14.38 -19.56 5.76
N ALA A 71 13.92 -20.40 4.84
CA ALA A 71 13.41 -21.73 5.19
C ALA A 71 14.56 -22.60 5.71
N VAL A 72 14.35 -23.26 6.85
CA VAL A 72 15.35 -24.18 7.44
C VAL A 72 15.57 -25.41 6.55
N SER A 73 14.55 -25.81 5.79
CA SER A 73 14.64 -26.88 4.78
C SER A 73 15.51 -26.51 3.56
N GLY A 74 16.00 -25.27 3.48
CA GLY A 74 16.68 -24.73 2.30
C GLY A 74 15.73 -24.15 1.26
N GLY A 75 16.31 -23.53 0.22
CA GLY A 75 15.59 -22.85 -0.85
C GLY A 75 15.88 -21.35 -0.93
N ALA A 76 15.16 -20.65 -1.81
CA ALA A 76 15.33 -19.21 -2.00
C ALA A 76 14.75 -18.43 -0.81
N GLN A 77 15.50 -17.43 -0.33
CA GLN A 77 15.00 -16.49 0.68
C GLN A 77 13.84 -15.65 0.11
N LYS A 78 12.93 -15.24 1.00
CA LYS A 78 11.85 -14.31 0.68
C LYS A 78 11.97 -13.09 1.56
N THR A 79 11.83 -11.90 0.97
CA THR A 79 11.91 -10.64 1.72
C THR A 79 10.61 -9.87 1.57
N VAL A 80 10.10 -9.41 2.71
CA VAL A 80 9.05 -8.40 2.82
C VAL A 80 9.74 -7.08 3.18
N SER A 81 9.84 -6.16 2.22
CA SER A 81 10.38 -4.81 2.41
C SER A 81 9.25 -3.78 2.36
N GLY A 82 9.49 -2.53 2.73
CA GLY A 82 8.51 -1.46 2.54
C GLY A 82 7.51 -1.29 3.67
N VAL A 83 7.62 -2.01 4.79
CA VAL A 83 6.55 -2.00 5.82
C VAL A 83 6.74 -0.81 6.74
N HIS A 84 5.92 0.22 6.53
CA HIS A 84 5.96 1.46 7.30
C HIS A 84 5.31 1.27 8.68
N PHE A 85 5.68 2.13 9.64
CA PHE A 85 5.11 2.12 10.97
C PHE A 85 3.57 2.25 10.94
N GLY A 86 2.89 1.35 11.64
CA GLY A 86 1.43 1.25 11.69
C GLY A 86 0.79 0.57 10.48
N ASP A 87 1.58 0.03 9.54
CA ASP A 87 1.08 -0.69 8.37
C ASP A 87 1.35 -2.19 8.45
N ALA A 88 0.64 -2.93 7.60
CA ALA A 88 0.86 -4.35 7.35
C ALA A 88 1.24 -4.59 5.88
N SER A 89 2.13 -5.54 5.65
CA SER A 89 2.36 -6.06 4.30
C SER A 89 1.14 -6.84 3.79
N LYS A 90 1.11 -7.10 2.48
CA LYS A 90 0.29 -8.18 1.94
C LYS A 90 0.72 -9.52 2.54
N TYR A 91 -0.19 -10.50 2.56
CA TYR A 91 0.16 -11.88 2.87
C TYR A 91 1.07 -12.45 1.79
N LEU A 92 2.19 -13.01 2.25
CA LEU A 92 3.11 -13.77 1.44
C LEU A 92 2.82 -15.26 1.62
N ALA A 93 2.52 -15.94 0.51
CA ALA A 93 2.43 -17.39 0.49
C ALA A 93 3.84 -18.01 0.49
N VAL A 94 4.06 -18.97 1.39
CA VAL A 94 5.32 -19.71 1.51
C VAL A 94 5.02 -21.19 1.74
N PRO A 95 5.94 -22.11 1.43
CA PRO A 95 5.79 -23.49 1.88
C PRO A 95 5.62 -23.57 3.42
N PRO A 96 4.77 -24.47 3.95
CA PRO A 96 4.70 -24.68 5.39
C PRO A 96 6.04 -25.25 5.91
N GLY A 97 6.46 -24.83 7.10
CA GLY A 97 7.71 -25.28 7.70
C GLY A 97 8.31 -24.30 8.71
N ASN A 98 9.56 -24.57 9.10
CA ASN A 98 10.33 -23.73 10.02
C ASN A 98 11.17 -22.72 9.24
N TYR A 99 11.17 -21.48 9.73
CA TYR A 99 11.87 -20.35 9.12
C TYR A 99 12.74 -19.65 10.16
N VAL A 100 13.92 -19.21 9.73
CA VAL A 100 14.66 -18.15 10.43
C VAL A 100 14.25 -16.83 9.80
N VAL A 101 13.73 -15.92 10.63
CA VAL A 101 13.38 -14.56 10.23
C VAL A 101 14.44 -13.58 10.71
N ALA A 102 14.92 -12.74 9.80
CA ALA A 102 15.84 -11.65 10.09
C ALA A 102 15.13 -10.32 9.86
N ILE A 103 15.12 -9.47 10.88
CA ILE A 103 14.41 -8.19 10.89
C ILE A 103 15.43 -7.07 10.97
N LYS A 104 15.27 -6.09 10.07
CA LYS A 104 16.15 -4.93 9.98
C LYS A 104 15.36 -3.68 9.57
N PRO A 105 15.86 -2.48 9.90
CA PRO A 105 15.43 -1.27 9.22
C PRO A 105 15.67 -1.41 7.70
N ALA A 106 14.76 -0.91 6.87
CA ALA A 106 14.78 -1.16 5.42
C ALA A 106 16.10 -0.76 4.71
N HIS A 107 16.75 0.31 5.18
CA HIS A 107 18.02 0.81 4.64
C HIS A 107 19.26 0.38 5.44
N SER A 108 19.11 -0.58 6.37
CA SER A 108 20.21 -1.20 7.09
C SER A 108 20.66 -2.48 6.39
N THR A 109 21.94 -2.80 6.49
CA THR A 109 22.49 -4.12 6.14
C THR A 109 22.53 -5.06 7.34
N ARG A 110 22.51 -4.52 8.56
CA ARG A 110 22.57 -5.27 9.82
C ARG A 110 21.16 -5.60 10.32
N ALA A 111 20.92 -6.89 10.57
CA ALA A 111 19.75 -7.35 11.30
C ALA A 111 19.82 -6.91 12.77
N LEU A 112 18.70 -6.42 13.30
CA LEU A 112 18.58 -6.06 14.72
C LEU A 112 18.01 -7.23 15.54
N LEU A 113 17.27 -8.12 14.88
CA LEU A 113 16.68 -9.29 15.51
C LEU A 113 16.64 -10.45 14.52
N GLU A 114 17.03 -11.63 15.00
CA GLU A 114 16.79 -12.91 14.33
C GLU A 114 16.03 -13.85 15.26
N ARG A 115 15.05 -14.58 14.71
CA ARG A 115 14.22 -15.54 15.46
C ARG A 115 13.83 -16.71 14.57
N SER A 116 13.59 -17.86 15.18
CA SER A 116 12.95 -18.98 14.49
C SER A 116 11.43 -18.91 14.68
N ILE A 117 10.68 -19.16 13.61
CA ILE A 117 9.22 -19.26 13.62
C ILE A 117 8.77 -20.50 12.85
N THR A 118 7.56 -20.97 13.12
CA THR A 118 6.92 -22.04 12.36
C THR A 118 5.71 -21.47 11.64
N ILE A 119 5.60 -21.76 10.34
CA ILE A 119 4.46 -21.39 9.51
C ILE A 119 3.73 -22.68 9.15
N ALA A 120 2.52 -22.84 9.67
CA ALA A 120 1.69 -24.00 9.41
C ALA A 120 0.91 -23.85 8.09
N LYS A 121 0.53 -25.00 7.52
CA LYS A 121 -0.36 -25.08 6.36
C LYS A 121 -1.75 -24.56 6.71
N ASP A 122 -2.36 -23.79 5.81
CA ASP A 122 -3.75 -23.30 5.94
C ASP A 122 -4.02 -22.44 7.19
N GLN A 123 -2.95 -21.90 7.81
CA GLN A 123 -3.01 -21.04 8.97
C GLN A 123 -2.26 -19.72 8.71
N PRO A 124 -2.98 -18.65 8.33
CA PRO A 124 -2.35 -17.35 8.11
C PRO A 124 -1.81 -16.76 9.41
N LEU A 125 -0.59 -16.23 9.33
CA LEU A 125 0.16 -15.69 10.46
C LEU A 125 0.47 -14.22 10.25
N THR A 126 0.23 -13.38 11.26
CA THR A 126 0.76 -12.02 11.35
C THR A 126 1.97 -12.03 12.29
N MET A 127 3.11 -11.55 11.82
CA MET A 127 4.23 -11.21 12.69
C MET A 127 4.29 -9.69 12.86
N ALA A 128 4.00 -9.20 14.07
CA ALA A 128 4.24 -7.81 14.40
C ALA A 128 5.67 -7.61 14.89
N VAL A 129 6.36 -6.65 14.30
CA VAL A 129 7.65 -6.13 14.76
C VAL A 129 7.36 -5.01 15.76
N THR A 130 7.75 -5.18 17.01
CA THR A 130 7.53 -4.22 18.10
C THR A 130 8.86 -3.80 18.72
N GLY A 131 8.80 -2.96 19.76
CA GLY A 131 9.98 -2.51 20.51
C GLY A 131 10.43 -1.11 20.13
N MET A 132 11.40 -0.59 20.88
CA MET A 132 11.92 0.77 20.76
C MET A 132 13.35 0.85 21.29
N GLY A 133 14.13 1.84 20.84
CA GLY A 133 15.52 2.04 21.25
C GLY A 133 16.47 1.00 20.65
N GLY A 134 16.19 0.53 19.44
CA GLY A 134 16.98 -0.51 18.77
C GLY A 134 16.81 -1.93 19.36
N LYS A 135 15.93 -2.10 20.35
CA LYS A 135 15.56 -3.40 20.91
C LYS A 135 14.26 -3.86 20.30
N LEU A 136 14.34 -4.46 19.11
CA LEU A 136 13.16 -5.02 18.46
C LEU A 136 12.71 -6.31 19.16
N ALA A 137 11.41 -6.52 19.13
CA ALA A 137 10.75 -7.76 19.52
C ALA A 137 9.76 -8.18 18.43
N THR A 138 9.26 -9.40 18.55
CA THR A 138 8.26 -9.94 17.63
C THR A 138 7.11 -10.54 18.41
N GLN A 139 5.90 -10.29 17.94
CA GLN A 139 4.71 -11.00 18.40
C GLN A 139 4.05 -11.70 17.22
N LEU A 140 3.62 -12.94 17.43
CA LEU A 140 2.98 -13.76 16.41
C LEU A 140 1.49 -13.90 16.70
N TYR A 141 0.66 -13.69 15.69
CA TYR A 141 -0.78 -13.85 15.79
C TYR A 141 -1.29 -14.76 14.69
N THR A 142 -2.07 -15.77 15.05
CA THR A 142 -2.85 -16.54 14.08
C THR A 142 -4.05 -15.71 13.64
N ASP A 143 -4.27 -15.63 12.33
CA ASP A 143 -5.36 -14.84 11.77
C ASP A 143 -6.55 -15.70 11.35
N GLN A 144 -7.75 -15.13 11.44
CA GLN A 144 -8.99 -15.80 11.07
C GLN A 144 -9.60 -15.15 9.82
N LEU A 145 -9.09 -15.50 8.64
CA LEU A 145 -9.47 -14.89 7.37
C LEU A 145 -10.68 -15.55 6.68
N ALA A 146 -11.57 -16.18 7.46
CA ALA A 146 -12.79 -16.76 6.92
C ALA A 146 -13.68 -15.66 6.32
N THR A 147 -14.41 -15.99 5.24
CA THR A 147 -15.34 -15.06 4.60
C THR A 147 -16.32 -14.48 5.61
N VAL A 148 -16.48 -13.16 5.58
CA VAL A 148 -17.40 -12.44 6.45
C VAL A 148 -18.65 -12.05 5.65
N PRO A 149 -19.87 -12.29 6.16
CA PRO A 149 -21.09 -11.88 5.48
C PRO A 149 -21.17 -10.36 5.25
N ALA A 150 -21.97 -9.95 4.27
CA ALA A 150 -22.29 -8.54 4.07
C ALA A 150 -22.91 -7.93 5.35
N GLU A 151 -22.71 -6.63 5.52
CA GLU A 151 -23.13 -5.81 6.67
C GLU A 151 -22.45 -6.17 8.01
N LYS A 152 -21.51 -7.12 8.00
CA LYS A 152 -20.71 -7.52 9.15
C LYS A 152 -19.22 -7.30 8.88
N ALA A 153 -18.46 -7.17 9.96
CA ALA A 153 -17.01 -7.20 9.96
C ALA A 153 -16.53 -8.16 11.05
N LYS A 154 -15.42 -8.85 10.80
CA LYS A 154 -14.69 -9.58 11.84
C LYS A 154 -13.53 -8.71 12.31
N VAL A 155 -13.40 -8.50 13.62
CA VAL A 155 -12.43 -7.57 14.18
C VAL A 155 -11.69 -8.16 15.38
N ARG A 156 -10.39 -7.84 15.49
CA ARG A 156 -9.64 -7.93 16.75
C ARG A 156 -8.95 -6.60 17.03
N ILE A 157 -8.60 -6.35 18.28
CA ILE A 157 -7.76 -5.22 18.66
C ILE A 157 -6.38 -5.73 19.08
N ILE A 158 -5.34 -4.99 18.71
CA ILE A 158 -3.97 -5.15 19.21
C ILE A 158 -3.58 -3.87 19.93
N GLN A 159 -3.13 -3.99 21.17
CA GLN A 159 -2.44 -2.91 21.82
C GLN A 159 -1.04 -2.80 21.21
N ALA A 160 -0.77 -1.68 20.57
CA ALA A 160 0.46 -1.37 19.85
C ALA A 160 1.10 -0.06 20.34
N SER A 161 0.67 0.47 21.49
CA SER A 161 1.28 1.66 22.07
C SER A 161 2.60 1.27 22.72
N SER A 162 3.60 2.10 22.41
CA SER A 162 4.96 2.03 22.94
C SER A 162 5.19 2.99 24.11
N VAL A 163 4.29 3.97 24.28
CA VAL A 163 4.32 4.97 25.34
C VAL A 163 3.46 4.55 26.53
N HIS A 164 2.32 3.92 26.25
CA HIS A 164 1.36 3.46 27.26
C HIS A 164 1.53 1.95 27.49
N PRO A 165 1.98 1.50 28.67
CA PRO A 165 2.30 0.09 28.92
C PRO A 165 1.05 -0.80 28.98
N THR A 166 -0.08 -0.24 29.42
CA THR A 166 -1.39 -0.90 29.42
C THR A 166 -2.44 0.02 28.83
N VAL A 167 -3.41 -0.56 28.11
CA VAL A 167 -4.54 0.18 27.54
C VAL A 167 -5.85 -0.57 27.78
N THR A 168 -6.86 0.19 28.19
CA THR A 168 -8.26 -0.25 28.19
C THR A 168 -8.97 0.34 26.98
N VAL A 169 -9.75 -0.49 26.28
CA VAL A 169 -10.54 -0.12 25.11
C VAL A 169 -12.01 -0.43 25.37
N ARG A 170 -12.86 0.58 25.20
CA ARG A 170 -14.31 0.47 25.36
C ARG A 170 -15.05 0.96 24.13
N THR A 171 -16.26 0.46 23.91
CA THR A 171 -17.23 1.17 23.07
C THR A 171 -17.62 2.48 23.75
N ARG A 172 -18.13 3.44 22.97
CA ARG A 172 -18.63 4.70 23.53
C ARG A 172 -19.79 4.50 24.52
N ASP A 173 -20.56 3.42 24.34
CA ASP A 173 -21.69 3.06 25.20
C ASP A 173 -21.24 2.41 26.53
N GLY A 174 -19.93 2.12 26.66
CA GLY A 174 -19.30 1.70 27.90
C GLY A 174 -18.92 0.23 27.97
N ASP A 175 -19.18 -0.57 26.92
CA ASP A 175 -18.83 -1.98 26.89
C ASP A 175 -17.31 -2.17 26.84
N ASP A 176 -16.80 -3.04 27.71
CA ASP A 176 -15.39 -3.43 27.74
C ASP A 176 -15.04 -4.33 26.54
N ILE A 177 -14.05 -3.91 25.74
CA ILE A 177 -13.50 -4.72 24.65
C ILE A 177 -12.15 -5.34 25.06
N ALA A 178 -11.32 -4.55 25.75
CA ALA A 178 -10.07 -5.00 26.33
C ALA A 178 -9.80 -4.20 27.61
N GLN A 179 -9.30 -4.86 28.65
CA GLN A 179 -8.98 -4.22 29.93
C GLN A 179 -7.49 -4.41 30.23
N ASP A 180 -6.81 -3.30 30.50
CA ASP A 180 -5.38 -3.24 30.86
C ASP A 180 -4.44 -4.08 29.96
N ALA A 181 -4.78 -4.16 28.67
CA ALA A 181 -4.04 -4.95 27.69
C ALA A 181 -2.60 -4.43 27.55
N GLY A 182 -1.63 -5.33 27.66
CA GLY A 182 -0.20 -5.00 27.56
C GLY A 182 0.27 -4.80 26.11
N THR A 183 1.46 -4.22 25.92
CA THR A 183 2.03 -4.05 24.57
C THR A 183 2.17 -5.37 23.81
N GLY A 184 1.58 -5.44 22.62
CA GLY A 184 1.54 -6.64 21.78
C GLY A 184 0.44 -7.64 22.16
N GLU A 185 -0.38 -7.33 23.16
CA GLU A 185 -1.55 -8.15 23.47
C GLU A 185 -2.64 -7.93 22.43
N ALA A 186 -3.30 -9.02 22.04
CA ALA A 186 -4.40 -9.02 21.09
C ALA A 186 -5.65 -9.61 21.74
N THR A 187 -6.81 -9.03 21.45
CA THR A 187 -8.09 -9.65 21.78
C THR A 187 -8.31 -10.90 20.92
N GLY A 188 -9.31 -11.70 21.30
CA GLY A 188 -9.95 -12.60 20.35
C GLY A 188 -10.62 -11.84 19.20
N TYR A 189 -10.97 -12.56 18.13
CA TYR A 189 -11.80 -12.01 17.07
C TYR A 189 -13.27 -12.00 17.47
N ALA A 190 -13.98 -10.92 17.17
CA ALA A 190 -15.43 -10.79 17.29
C ALA A 190 -16.05 -10.47 15.92
N THR A 191 -17.28 -10.93 15.69
CA THR A 191 -18.07 -10.53 14.52
C THR A 191 -19.06 -9.45 14.93
N VAL A 192 -18.97 -8.28 14.30
CA VAL A 192 -19.72 -7.09 14.67
C VAL A 192 -20.39 -6.46 13.44
N PRO A 193 -21.38 -5.57 13.61
CA PRO A 193 -21.85 -4.72 12.51
C PRO A 193 -20.71 -3.98 11.81
N ALA A 194 -20.73 -3.93 10.47
CA ALA A 194 -19.82 -3.08 9.71
C ALA A 194 -20.17 -1.59 9.89
N GLY A 195 -19.22 -0.69 9.64
CA GLY A 195 -19.41 0.76 9.73
C GLY A 195 -18.46 1.45 10.70
N ALA A 196 -18.85 2.63 11.16
CA ALA A 196 -18.06 3.43 12.09
C ALA A 196 -18.25 2.95 13.54
N TRP A 197 -17.13 2.74 14.23
CA TRP A 197 -17.07 2.31 15.62
C TRP A 197 -16.36 3.38 16.46
N PRO A 198 -17.12 4.17 17.25
CA PRO A 198 -16.55 5.08 18.22
C PRO A 198 -16.03 4.28 19.42
N LEU A 199 -14.76 4.50 19.76
CA LEU A 199 -14.05 3.83 20.84
C LEU A 199 -13.54 4.86 21.83
N THR A 200 -13.51 4.51 23.11
CA THR A 200 -12.78 5.25 24.14
C THR A 200 -11.55 4.46 24.54
N LEU A 201 -10.38 5.08 24.39
CA LEU A 201 -9.06 4.51 24.69
C LEU A 201 -8.53 5.13 25.97
N ARG A 202 -8.13 4.31 26.94
CA ARG A 202 -7.65 4.77 28.24
C ARG A 202 -6.33 4.14 28.63
N SER A 203 -5.48 4.93 29.28
CA SER A 203 -4.28 4.46 29.96
C SER A 203 -3.91 5.44 31.07
N GLY A 204 -3.95 4.98 32.33
CA GLY A 204 -3.77 5.87 33.48
C GLY A 204 -4.75 7.04 33.47
N SER A 205 -4.23 8.27 33.46
CA SER A 205 -5.03 9.50 33.36
C SER A 205 -5.38 9.91 31.93
N THR A 206 -4.79 9.28 30.92
CA THR A 206 -5.09 9.55 29.51
C THR A 206 -6.41 8.90 29.12
N SER A 207 -7.29 9.69 28.49
CA SER A 207 -8.56 9.23 27.92
C SER A 207 -8.76 9.94 26.59
N VAL A 208 -8.90 9.19 25.50
CA VAL A 208 -9.04 9.72 24.15
C VAL A 208 -10.17 8.98 23.44
N ASP A 209 -11.05 9.71 22.80
CA ASP A 209 -12.02 9.14 21.87
C ASP A 209 -11.40 8.99 20.48
N ALA A 210 -11.61 7.84 19.87
CA ALA A 210 -11.20 7.54 18.51
C ALA A 210 -12.38 6.94 17.74
N THR A 211 -12.33 6.99 16.42
CA THR A 211 -13.31 6.29 15.58
C THR A 211 -12.56 5.50 14.53
N VAL A 212 -12.89 4.22 14.44
CA VAL A 212 -12.39 3.32 13.39
C VAL A 212 -13.53 2.92 12.48
N THR A 213 -13.26 2.74 11.20
CA THR A 213 -14.25 2.23 10.25
C THR A 213 -13.92 0.78 9.93
N LEU A 214 -14.90 -0.10 10.11
CA LEU A 214 -14.82 -1.52 9.77
C LEU A 214 -15.58 -1.75 8.46
N PRO A 215 -14.91 -2.05 7.34
CA PRO A 215 -15.59 -2.31 6.07
C PRO A 215 -16.54 -3.51 6.12
N SER A 216 -17.61 -3.46 5.32
CA SER A 216 -18.55 -4.57 5.16
C SER A 216 -17.87 -5.77 4.50
N GLY A 217 -18.04 -6.95 5.09
CA GLY A 217 -17.44 -8.20 4.63
C GLY A 217 -15.93 -8.31 4.89
N SER A 218 -15.33 -7.48 5.74
CA SER A 218 -13.88 -7.55 6.03
C SER A 218 -13.54 -8.33 7.30
N THR A 219 -12.31 -8.86 7.32
CA THR A 219 -11.57 -9.11 8.57
C THR A 219 -10.60 -7.95 8.78
N THR A 220 -10.58 -7.36 9.97
CA THR A 220 -9.80 -6.14 10.26
C THR A 220 -9.12 -6.24 11.62
N THR A 221 -7.85 -5.86 11.68
CA THR A 221 -7.12 -5.67 12.93
C THR A 221 -7.11 -4.18 13.27
N VAL A 222 -7.62 -3.81 14.44
CA VAL A 222 -7.52 -2.43 14.97
C VAL A 222 -6.26 -2.33 15.82
N LEU A 223 -5.36 -1.44 15.45
CA LEU A 223 -4.15 -1.13 16.20
C LEU A 223 -4.44 0.07 17.12
N VAL A 224 -4.20 -0.08 18.42
CA VAL A 224 -4.20 1.04 19.37
C VAL A 224 -2.76 1.49 19.59
N MET A 225 -2.41 2.66 19.10
CA MET A 225 -1.03 3.13 18.95
C MET A 225 -0.84 4.54 19.54
N ASP A 226 0.38 5.05 19.46
CA ASP A 226 0.69 6.45 19.77
C ASP A 226 0.72 7.30 18.50
N ASN A 227 0.17 8.51 18.56
CA ASN A 227 0.38 9.51 17.51
C ASN A 227 1.64 10.35 17.75
N ALA A 228 1.93 11.30 16.86
CA ALA A 228 3.11 12.15 16.95
C ALA A 228 3.20 13.00 18.24
N LYS A 229 2.07 13.21 18.95
CA LYS A 229 2.02 13.90 20.24
C LYS A 229 2.17 12.94 21.42
N ARG A 230 2.48 11.66 21.18
CA ARG A 230 2.61 10.59 22.20
C ARG A 230 1.34 10.36 23.01
N THR A 231 0.17 10.55 22.38
CA THR A 231 -1.12 10.17 22.95
C THR A 231 -1.76 9.06 22.13
N LEU A 232 -2.68 8.33 22.75
CA LEU A 232 -3.38 7.19 22.15
C LEU A 232 -4.15 7.60 20.89
N THR A 233 -4.15 6.70 19.92
CA THR A 233 -4.96 6.73 18.69
C THR A 233 -5.32 5.30 18.29
N ALA A 234 -6.33 5.15 17.44
CA ALA A 234 -6.65 3.86 16.83
C ALA A 234 -6.54 3.93 15.30
N LYS A 235 -6.09 2.84 14.68
CA LYS A 235 -6.03 2.67 13.23
C LYS A 235 -6.58 1.30 12.84
N ALA A 236 -7.51 1.26 11.90
CA ALA A 236 -7.96 0.00 11.30
C ALA A 236 -7.01 -0.43 10.18
N VAL A 237 -6.57 -1.68 10.22
CA VAL A 237 -5.82 -2.35 9.15
C VAL A 237 -6.65 -3.50 8.63
N VAL A 238 -6.98 -3.46 7.34
CA VAL A 238 -7.79 -4.51 6.71
C VAL A 238 -6.92 -5.73 6.42
N ASP A 239 -7.32 -6.88 6.96
CA ASP A 239 -6.59 -8.13 6.86
C ASP A 239 -7.02 -8.92 5.62
N SER A 240 -8.33 -8.96 5.39
CA SER A 240 -8.93 -9.50 4.19
C SER A 240 -10.27 -8.79 3.94
N GLU A 241 -10.66 -8.69 2.68
CA GLU A 241 -11.99 -8.25 2.27
C GLU A 241 -12.70 -9.40 1.57
N ALA A 242 -14.00 -9.52 1.77
CA ALA A 242 -14.83 -10.28 0.84
C ALA A 242 -14.70 -9.63 -0.55
N VAL A 243 -14.52 -10.46 -1.58
CA VAL A 243 -14.71 -10.02 -2.96
C VAL A 243 -16.10 -9.40 -3.01
N LYS A 244 -16.20 -8.08 -3.27
CA LYS A 244 -17.49 -7.41 -3.51
C LYS A 244 -18.27 -8.30 -4.47
N ALA A 245 -19.49 -8.69 -4.08
CA ALA A 245 -20.28 -9.69 -4.78
C ALA A 245 -20.13 -9.57 -6.30
N MET A 246 -19.69 -10.66 -6.96
CA MET A 246 -19.73 -10.75 -8.42
C MET A 246 -21.13 -10.33 -8.89
N PRO A 247 -21.26 -9.46 -9.90
CA PRO A 247 -22.57 -9.15 -10.47
C PRO A 247 -23.25 -10.46 -10.86
N LYS A 248 -24.38 -10.78 -10.23
CA LYS A 248 -25.25 -11.86 -10.71
C LYS A 248 -25.96 -11.34 -11.96
N GLY A 249 -25.34 -11.54 -13.12
CA GLY A 249 -25.93 -11.15 -14.40
C GLY A 249 -24.92 -11.03 -15.54
N GLY A 250 -24.54 -12.15 -16.13
CA GLY A 250 -24.00 -12.24 -17.48
C GLY A 250 -24.75 -13.35 -18.20
N ILE A 251 -25.51 -12.99 -19.23
CA ILE A 251 -26.44 -13.85 -19.98
C ILE A 251 -25.78 -15.13 -20.53
N ASN A 252 -26.54 -16.23 -20.47
CA ASN A 252 -26.31 -17.41 -21.31
C ASN A 252 -26.50 -17.01 -22.79
N THR A 253 -25.44 -16.72 -23.52
CA THR A 253 -25.47 -16.83 -24.99
C THR A 253 -24.65 -18.04 -25.38
N GLY A 254 -25.31 -19.20 -25.32
CA GLY A 254 -24.79 -20.42 -25.93
C GLY A 254 -24.53 -20.18 -27.41
N ALA A 255 -23.29 -20.36 -27.83
CA ALA A 255 -22.93 -20.52 -29.22
C ALA A 255 -22.45 -21.97 -29.39
N ALA A 256 -23.28 -22.78 -30.05
CA ALA A 256 -22.92 -24.11 -30.53
C ALA A 256 -21.84 -24.01 -31.63
N PRO A 257 -21.07 -25.09 -31.89
CA PRO A 257 -20.00 -25.07 -32.88
C PRO A 257 -20.58 -25.30 -34.29
N ALA A 258 -20.07 -24.57 -35.28
CA ALA A 258 -20.23 -24.93 -36.68
C ALA A 258 -18.86 -24.98 -37.35
N SER A 259 -18.41 -26.18 -37.67
CA SER A 259 -17.33 -26.44 -38.61
C SER A 259 -17.84 -26.25 -40.05
N ALA A 260 -17.09 -25.56 -40.92
CA ALA A 260 -16.97 -25.86 -42.34
C ALA A 260 -16.01 -24.88 -43.06
N THR A 261 -14.93 -25.45 -43.58
CA THR A 261 -14.32 -25.26 -44.93
C THR A 261 -14.05 -23.86 -45.49
N GLY A 262 -12.83 -23.69 -46.00
CA GLY A 262 -12.25 -22.42 -46.42
C GLY A 262 -12.67 -21.88 -47.78
N ALA A 263 -12.29 -20.63 -48.01
CA ALA A 263 -12.06 -20.01 -49.32
C ALA A 263 -11.39 -18.64 -49.09
N SER A 264 -10.25 -18.38 -49.72
CA SER A 264 -9.59 -17.07 -49.75
C SER A 264 -10.37 -16.08 -50.62
N PRO A 265 -10.40 -14.76 -50.32
CA PRO A 265 -10.84 -13.77 -51.29
C PRO A 265 -9.68 -12.92 -51.81
N ALA A 266 -9.60 -12.86 -53.15
CA ALA A 266 -8.90 -11.85 -53.92
C ALA A 266 -9.79 -10.60 -54.14
N LEU A 267 -9.16 -9.46 -54.42
CA LEU A 267 -9.75 -8.13 -54.66
C LEU A 267 -10.69 -8.05 -55.89
N PRO A 268 -11.56 -7.02 -55.99
CA PRO A 268 -11.31 -5.99 -57.03
C PRO A 268 -11.75 -4.52 -56.75
N VAL A 269 -11.04 -3.60 -57.42
CA VAL A 269 -11.35 -2.30 -58.12
C VAL A 269 -12.81 -1.80 -58.11
N GLY A 270 -13.21 -0.51 -58.06
CA GLY A 270 -12.60 0.85 -58.11
C GLY A 270 -13.69 1.91 -58.44
N ALA A 271 -13.43 3.23 -58.28
CA ALA A 271 -13.99 4.38 -59.06
C ALA A 271 -13.62 5.75 -58.43
N ALA A 272 -13.51 6.78 -59.27
CA ALA A 272 -12.81 8.06 -59.07
C ALA A 272 -13.72 9.31 -59.10
N ALA A 273 -13.21 10.48 -58.61
CA ALA A 273 -13.48 11.86 -59.08
C ALA A 273 -12.57 12.86 -58.30
N VAL A 274 -11.53 13.50 -58.88
CA VAL A 274 -11.40 14.71 -59.74
C VAL A 274 -11.38 16.08 -58.99
N GLY A 275 -10.32 16.88 -59.27
CA GLY A 275 -10.19 18.33 -59.07
C GLY A 275 -8.77 18.71 -58.57
N GLY A 276 -7.78 19.06 -59.41
CA GLY A 276 -7.49 20.38 -60.00
C GLY A 276 -6.78 21.30 -58.97
N VAL A 277 -5.65 22.02 -59.17
CA VAL A 277 -5.02 22.69 -60.32
C VAL A 277 -3.64 23.28 -59.87
N VAL A 278 -2.60 23.11 -60.70
CA VAL A 278 -1.51 24.04 -61.15
C VAL A 278 -0.44 24.64 -60.20
N LEU A 279 0.81 24.21 -60.49
CA LEU A 279 2.13 24.89 -60.69
C LEU A 279 2.57 26.13 -59.90
N ALA A 280 3.78 26.03 -59.31
CA ALA A 280 5.01 26.85 -59.54
C ALA A 280 6.03 26.45 -58.44
N GLY A 281 7.32 26.15 -58.65
CA GLY A 281 8.29 26.68 -59.59
C GLY A 281 9.30 27.54 -58.81
N ALA A 282 10.40 26.97 -58.30
CA ALA A 282 11.68 27.67 -58.09
C ALA A 282 12.81 26.70 -57.69
N LEU A 283 13.80 26.62 -58.59
CA LEU A 283 15.13 26.05 -58.41
C LEU A 283 16.00 26.88 -57.46
N LEU A 284 17.06 26.25 -56.92
CA LEU A 284 18.47 26.72 -56.80
C LEU A 284 19.10 26.04 -55.57
N ALA A 285 19.79 24.90 -55.70
CA ALA A 285 21.16 24.72 -56.21
C ALA A 285 22.27 25.25 -55.29
N ARG A 286 23.17 24.30 -54.92
CA ARG A 286 24.61 24.48 -54.58
C ARG A 286 24.90 25.23 -53.27
N ARG A 287 25.94 24.94 -52.48
CA ARG A 287 27.20 24.21 -52.69
C ARG A 287 27.85 23.99 -51.31
N ARG A 288 28.31 22.76 -51.07
CA ARG A 288 29.70 22.40 -50.68
C ARG A 288 30.45 23.17 -49.57
N ARG A 289 30.89 22.35 -48.59
CA ARG A 289 32.29 22.08 -48.13
C ARG A 289 32.79 22.70 -46.82
N SER A 290 33.41 21.77 -46.06
CA SER A 290 34.52 21.85 -45.08
C SER A 290 34.26 22.59 -43.77
N ALA A 291 34.39 21.99 -42.59
CA ALA A 291 35.54 21.32 -41.96
C ALA A 291 36.59 22.29 -41.38
N GLY A 292 36.96 22.07 -40.11
CA GLY A 292 38.08 22.69 -39.39
C GLY A 292 37.62 23.63 -38.28
N ARG A 293 37.56 23.23 -37.00
CA ARG A 293 38.68 23.19 -36.03
C ARG A 293 39.47 24.50 -35.94
N GLY A 294 39.24 25.20 -34.84
CA GLY A 294 40.04 26.25 -34.22
C GLY A 294 39.52 26.39 -32.80
#